data_AF-A0A959Y3U2-F1
#
_entry.id   AF-A0A959Y3U2-F1
#
_cell.length_a   1.000
_cell.length_b   1.000
_cell.length_c   1.000
_cell.angle_alpha   90.00
_cell.angle_beta   90.00
_cell.angle_gamma   90.00
#
_symmetry.space_group_name_H-M   'P 1'
#
loop_
_entity.id
_entity.type
_entity.pdbx_description
1 polymer ?
#
loop_
_entity_poly.entity_id
_entity_poly.type
_entity_poly.pdbx_seq_one_letter_code
_entity_poly.pdbx_strand_id
1 'polypeptide(L)' 'IYDRWGLQLFEGSGAGAPWDGRSQSGGAVPDGVYYYVAEVGARVQRGTVHVLR' A
#
# COMPACT_ATOMS: atom_id res chain seq x y z
N ILE A 1 -1.35 0.48 3.18
CA ILE A 1 -1.71 0.83 1.79
C ILE A 1 -3.21 0.94 1.71
N TYR A 2 -3.69 1.97 1.03
CA TYR A 2 -5.11 2.31 0.97
C TYR A 2 -5.52 2.63 -0.46
N ASP A 3 -6.78 2.36 -0.78
CA ASP A 3 -7.40 2.84 -2.01
C ASP A 3 -7.74 4.34 -1.96
N ARG A 4 -8.27 4.89 -3.05
CA ARG A 4 -8.68 6.30 -3.13
C ARG A 4 -9.81 6.70 -2.18
N TRP A 5 -10.51 5.74 -1.58
CA TRP A 5 -11.59 5.94 -0.62
C TRP A 5 -11.13 5.75 0.83
N GLY A 6 -9.87 5.38 1.04
CA GLY A 6 -9.28 5.13 2.35
C GLY A 6 -9.54 3.75 2.93
N LEU A 7 -10.00 2.79 2.11
CA LEU A 7 -10.07 1.40 2.52
C LEU A 7 -8.66 0.81 2.59
N GLN A 8 -8.33 0.14 3.70
CA GLN A 8 -7.03 -0.53 3.87
C GLN A 8 -6.95 -1.78 3.00
N LEU A 9 -6.05 -1.78 2.02
CA LEU A 9 -5.85 -2.91 1.12
C LEU A 9 -4.72 -3.84 1.56
N PHE A 10 -3.71 -3.31 2.23
CA PHE A 10 -2.54 -4.05 2.68
C PHE A 10 -1.90 -3.37 3.88
N GLU A 11 -1.45 -4.17 4.83
CA GLU A 11 -0.64 -3.78 5.97
C GLU A 11 0.47 -4.81 6.14
N GLY A 12 1.68 -4.33 6.36
CA GLY A 12 2.87 -5.16 6.54
C GLY A 12 3.86 -4.44 7.44
N SER A 13 4.64 -5.20 8.19
CA SER A 13 5.65 -4.67 9.11
C SER A 13 7.03 -5.25 8.80
N GLY A 14 8.05 -4.42 8.97
CA GLY A 14 9.44 -4.77 8.67
C GLY A 14 9.80 -4.69 7.19
N ALA A 15 11.10 -4.76 6.91
CA ALA A 15 11.64 -4.64 5.55
C ALA A 15 11.27 -5.80 4.61
N GLY A 16 10.77 -6.92 5.16
CA GLY A 16 10.43 -8.13 4.41
C GLY A 16 9.00 -8.16 3.86
N ALA A 17 8.18 -7.15 4.12
CA ALA A 17 6.78 -7.09 3.69
C ALA A 17 6.49 -5.89 2.77
N PRO A 18 7.23 -5.71 1.65
CA PRO A 18 6.88 -4.69 0.67
C PRO A 18 5.53 -5.03 0.03
N TRP A 19 4.76 -3.99 -0.29
CA TRP A 19 3.52 -4.18 -1.03
C TRP A 19 3.81 -4.48 -2.51
N ASP A 20 3.18 -5.53 -3.05
CA ASP A 20 3.42 -6.07 -4.38
C ASP A 20 2.27 -5.79 -5.38
N GLY A 21 1.33 -4.90 -5.00
CA GLY A 21 0.14 -4.62 -5.80
C GLY A 21 -1.01 -5.62 -5.60
N ARG A 22 -1.00 -6.35 -4.48
CA ARG A 22 -2.11 -7.25 -4.08
C ARG A 22 -2.80 -6.77 -2.82
N SER A 23 -4.10 -7.08 -2.70
CA SER A 23 -4.82 -6.90 -1.44
C SER A 23 -4.37 -7.92 -0.38
N GLN A 24 -4.85 -7.75 0.85
CA GLN A 24 -4.66 -8.70 1.96
C GLN A 24 -5.17 -10.12 1.62
N SER A 25 -6.15 -10.25 0.73
CA SER A 25 -6.62 -11.57 0.26
C SER A 25 -5.73 -12.20 -0.82
N GLY A 26 -4.63 -11.55 -1.21
CA GLY A 26 -3.70 -12.01 -2.24
C GLY A 26 -4.17 -11.74 -3.68
N GLY A 27 -5.34 -11.10 -3.84
CA GLY A 27 -5.88 -10.70 -5.13
C GLY A 27 -5.18 -9.47 -5.68
N ALA A 28 -4.89 -9.47 -6.98
CA ALA A 28 -4.39 -8.30 -7.70
C ALA A 28 -5.35 -7.11 -7.55
N VAL A 29 -4.83 -5.93 -7.19
CA VAL A 29 -5.64 -4.70 -7.20
C VAL A 29 -5.75 -4.15 -8.63
N PRO A 30 -6.83 -3.45 -9.00
CA PRO A 30 -6.97 -2.80 -10.31
C PRO A 30 -5.95 -1.70 -10.55
N ASP A 31 -5.81 -1.30 -11.81
CA ASP A 31 -5.01 -0.14 -12.19
C ASP A 31 -5.60 1.13 -11.59
N GLY A 32 -4.73 2.00 -11.08
CA GLY A 32 -5.17 3.22 -10.42
C GLY A 32 -4.18 3.79 -9.42
N VAL A 33 -4.66 4.83 -8.72
CA VAL A 33 -3.90 5.56 -7.72
C VAL A 33 -4.28 5.07 -6.33
N TYR A 34 -3.25 4.69 -5.58
CA TYR A 34 -3.31 4.26 -4.20
C TYR A 34 -2.46 5.21 -3.36
N TYR A 35 -2.62 5.16 -2.04
CA TYR A 35 -1.71 5.87 -1.14
C TYR A 35 -1.17 4.96 -0.05
N TYR A 36 0.03 5.28 0.39
CA TYR A 36 0.69 4.57 1.46
C TYR A 36 0.90 5.49 2.67
N VAL A 37 0.89 4.85 3.83
CA VAL A 37 1.39 5.41 5.08
C VAL A 37 2.39 4.39 5.59
N ALA A 38 3.63 4.81 5.79
CA ALA A 38 4.73 3.95 6.22
C ALA A 38 5.40 4.58 7.44
N GLU A 39 5.54 3.81 8.50
CA GLU A 39 6.23 4.22 9.72
C GLU A 39 7.64 3.62 9.70
N VAL A 40 8.65 4.49 9.75
CA VAL A 40 10.06 4.11 9.71
C VAL A 40 10.77 4.79 10.88
N GLY A 41 10.99 4.02 11.96
CA GLY A 41 11.45 4.57 13.23
C GLY A 41 10.45 5.58 13.78
N ALA A 42 10.89 6.80 14.09
CA ALA A 42 10.02 7.88 14.56
C ALA A 42 9.37 8.69 13.42
N ARG A 43 9.57 8.31 12.15
CA ARG A 43 9.09 9.08 11.00
C ARG A 43 7.88 8.41 10.37
N VAL A 44 6.90 9.22 10.00
CA VAL A 44 5.76 8.79 9.18
C VAL A 44 5.94 9.34 7.77
N GLN A 45 6.04 8.46 6.80
CA GLN A 45 6.11 8.78 5.38
C GLN A 45 4.77 8.49 4.71
N ARG A 46 4.37 9.38 3.81
CA ARG A 46 3.10 9.31 3.09
C ARG A 46 3.36 9.63 1.63
N GLY A 47 2.62 8.99 0.75
CA GLY A 47 2.72 9.25 -0.67
C GLY A 47 1.73 8.44 -1.47
N THR A 48 1.76 8.62 -2.78
CA THR A 48 0.92 7.88 -3.72
C THR A 48 1.70 6.81 -4.45
N VAL A 49 1.01 5.76 -4.87
CA VAL A 49 1.53 4.71 -5.74
C VAL A 49 0.56 4.56 -6.91
N HIS A 50 1.09 4.62 -8.13
CA HIS A 50 0.33 4.32 -9.32
C HIS A 50 0.60 2.87 -9.71
N VAL A 51 -0.47 2.08 -9.80
CA VAL A 51 -0.43 0.72 -10.34
C VAL A 51 -0.84 0.79 -11.80
N LEU A 52 0.04 0.32 -12.68
CA LEU A 52 -0.15 0.22 -14.13
C LEU A 52 0.07 -1.24 -14.54
N ARG A 53 -0.74 -1.77 -15.46
CA ARG A 53 -0.53 -3.08 -16.09
C ARG A 53 -0.25 -3.00 -17.59
#